data_AF-A0A7J5IG91-F1
#
_entry.id   AF-A0A7J5IG91-F1
#
_cell.length_a   1.000
_cell.length_b   1.000
_cell.length_c   1.000
_cell.angle_alpha   90.00
_cell.angle_beta   90.00
_cell.angle_gamma   90.00
#
_symmetry.space_group_name_H-M   'P 1'
#
loop_
_entity.id
_entity.type
_entity.pdbx_description
1 polymer ?
#
loop_
_entity_poly.entity_id
_entity_poly.type
_entity_poly.pdbx_seq_one_letter_code
_entity_poly.pdbx_strand_id
1 'polypeptide(L)'
;MKQDMIVILDLGSHENTVLARAIRALGVYSEIYPHDITAAELKALPNVKGIIINGGPNNVVDGVSIDVLPEIYEAGFPVMAAGHDKALCEVKLPQFTDDVEAIKEAVKSFVFDTCKAEANWNMTNFVNDQVELIRRQVGDRKVLLALSGGVDSSVVAALLLKAIGDKLVCVHVNHGLMRKGESEAVVEIFGKELKANLIYVDATDRFLSKLENVADPEQKRKIIGGEFIRVFEEEARKLDGIDFLGQGTIYPDIVESGTKTAKMVKSHHNVGGLPEDLQFELVEPLRQLFKDEVRACGVEL
;
A
#
# COMPACT_ATOMS: atom_id res chain seq x y z
N MET A 1 0.14 10.92 -10.16
CA MET A 1 1.46 10.85 -9.52
C MET A 1 2.41 11.71 -10.30
N LYS A 2 3.21 12.57 -9.66
CA LYS A 2 4.13 13.49 -10.36
C LYS A 2 5.57 12.98 -10.39
N GLN A 3 5.89 11.97 -9.59
CA GLN A 3 7.21 11.38 -9.48
C GLN A 3 7.53 10.52 -10.69
N ASP A 4 8.82 10.42 -10.97
CA ASP A 4 9.36 9.58 -12.02
C ASP A 4 9.31 8.12 -11.57
N MET A 5 8.90 7.23 -12.49
CA MET A 5 8.64 5.83 -12.18
C MET A 5 9.48 4.88 -13.03
N ILE A 6 10.07 3.89 -12.37
CA ILE A 6 10.61 2.71 -13.02
C ILE A 6 9.64 1.55 -12.82
N VAL A 7 9.23 0.93 -13.93
CA VAL A 7 8.38 -0.25 -13.91
C VAL A 7 9.24 -1.51 -13.82
N ILE A 8 8.91 -2.41 -12.90
CA ILE A 8 9.53 -3.72 -12.76
C ILE A 8 8.55 -4.74 -13.32
N LEU A 9 8.97 -5.51 -14.34
CA LEU A 9 8.18 -6.63 -14.85
C LEU A 9 8.62 -7.91 -14.14
N ASP A 10 7.72 -8.48 -13.35
CA ASP A 10 7.96 -9.74 -12.65
C ASP A 10 7.92 -10.91 -13.64
N LEU A 11 9.10 -11.46 -13.90
CA LEU A 11 9.31 -12.66 -14.69
C LEU A 11 9.83 -13.83 -13.82
N GLY A 12 9.28 -13.98 -12.61
CA GLY A 12 9.49 -15.13 -11.74
C GLY A 12 10.62 -14.96 -10.72
N SER A 13 11.03 -13.73 -10.42
CA SER A 13 12.06 -13.43 -9.42
C SER A 13 11.51 -13.48 -7.99
N HIS A 14 12.34 -13.93 -7.04
CA HIS A 14 12.04 -13.82 -5.61
C HIS A 14 12.29 -12.39 -5.09
N GLU A 15 13.08 -11.60 -5.81
CA GLU A 15 13.64 -10.33 -5.33
C GLU A 15 12.92 -9.10 -5.89
N ASN A 16 11.69 -9.23 -6.38
CA ASN A 16 10.94 -8.10 -6.95
C ASN A 16 10.75 -6.95 -5.95
N THR A 17 10.42 -7.27 -4.69
CA THR A 17 10.24 -6.24 -3.66
C THR A 17 11.56 -5.63 -3.21
N VAL A 18 12.66 -6.39 -3.25
CA VAL A 18 14.00 -5.90 -2.94
C VAL A 18 14.48 -4.95 -4.03
N LEU A 19 14.30 -5.31 -5.31
CA LEU A 19 14.57 -4.43 -6.44
C LEU A 19 13.74 -3.13 -6.38
N ALA A 20 12.44 -3.24 -6.08
CA ALA A 20 11.59 -2.06 -5.90
C ALA A 20 12.12 -1.14 -4.80
N ARG A 21 12.50 -1.70 -3.64
CA ARG A 21 13.11 -0.93 -2.55
C ARG A 21 14.44 -0.30 -2.93
N ALA A 22 15.30 -1.00 -3.67
CA ALA A 22 16.58 -0.48 -4.13
C ALA A 22 16.42 0.73 -5.06
N ILE A 23 15.45 0.68 -5.98
CA ILE A 23 15.14 1.82 -6.86
C ILE A 23 14.58 2.99 -6.05
N ARG A 24 13.68 2.73 -5.08
CA ARG A 24 13.15 3.78 -4.19
C ARG A 24 14.21 4.39 -3.29
N ALA A 25 15.21 3.62 -2.88
CA ALA A 25 16.37 4.12 -2.15
C ALA A 25 17.28 5.04 -3.02
N LEU A 26 17.19 4.99 -4.35
CA LEU A 26 17.78 6.00 -5.24
C LEU A 26 16.96 7.29 -5.30
N GLY A 27 15.79 7.34 -4.68
CA GLY A 27 14.87 8.47 -4.76
C GLY A 27 14.02 8.47 -6.02
N VAL A 28 13.82 7.32 -6.68
CA VAL A 28 12.92 7.18 -7.84
C VAL A 28 11.79 6.21 -7.50
N TYR A 29 10.56 6.53 -7.90
CA TYR A 29 9.42 5.65 -7.59
C TYR A 29 9.51 4.35 -8.41
N SER A 30 8.94 3.26 -7.88
CA SER A 30 8.91 1.99 -8.60
C SER A 30 7.63 1.20 -8.34
N GLU A 31 7.15 0.52 -9.37
CA GLU A 31 6.01 -0.41 -9.28
C GLU A 31 6.31 -1.72 -10.02
N ILE A 32 5.91 -2.83 -9.40
CA ILE A 32 5.96 -4.19 -9.90
C ILE A 32 4.65 -4.49 -10.64
N TYR A 33 4.79 -4.93 -11.88
CA TYR A 33 3.70 -5.37 -12.76
C TYR A 33 3.98 -6.80 -13.25
N PRO A 34 2.94 -7.57 -13.61
CA PRO A 34 3.13 -8.89 -14.18
C PRO A 34 3.76 -8.80 -15.57
N HIS A 35 4.49 -9.84 -15.97
CA HIS A 35 5.14 -9.95 -17.29
C HIS A 35 4.19 -9.80 -18.49
N ASP A 36 2.88 -10.04 -18.29
CA ASP A 36 1.85 -10.00 -19.33
C ASP A 36 1.16 -8.64 -19.48
N ILE A 37 1.66 -7.58 -18.81
CA ILE A 37 1.21 -6.21 -19.06
C ILE A 37 1.43 -5.82 -20.52
N THR A 38 0.43 -5.19 -21.13
CA THR A 38 0.49 -4.72 -22.52
C THR A 38 1.24 -3.39 -22.64
N ALA A 39 1.76 -3.09 -23.83
CA ALA A 39 2.36 -1.80 -24.12
C ALA A 39 1.34 -0.65 -23.99
N ALA A 40 0.06 -0.92 -24.22
CA ALA A 40 -1.02 0.05 -24.04
C ALA A 40 -1.25 0.39 -22.56
N GLU A 41 -1.32 -0.63 -21.69
CA GLU A 41 -1.44 -0.43 -20.24
C GLU A 41 -0.22 0.30 -19.68
N LEU A 42 0.99 -0.11 -20.10
CA LEU A 42 2.23 0.54 -19.69
C LEU A 42 2.26 2.03 -20.07
N LYS A 43 1.83 2.38 -21.29
CA LYS A 43 1.76 3.78 -21.76
C LYS A 43 0.67 4.59 -21.05
N ALA A 44 -0.34 3.95 -20.48
CA ALA A 44 -1.36 4.61 -19.69
C ALA A 44 -0.89 4.94 -18.26
N LEU A 45 0.20 4.32 -17.79
CA LEU A 45 0.78 4.62 -16.49
C LEU A 45 1.42 6.02 -16.48
N PRO A 46 1.30 6.76 -15.37
CA PRO A 46 1.87 8.10 -15.27
C PRO A 46 3.40 8.03 -15.14
N ASN A 47 4.10 8.90 -15.85
CA ASN A 47 5.53 9.21 -15.65
C ASN A 47 6.50 8.01 -15.67
N VAL A 48 6.22 6.98 -16.48
CA VAL A 48 7.16 5.88 -16.71
C VAL A 48 8.41 6.42 -17.40
N LYS A 49 9.59 6.16 -16.82
CA LYS A 49 10.90 6.53 -17.36
C LYS A 49 11.68 5.35 -17.92
N GLY A 50 11.41 4.15 -17.43
CA GLY A 50 12.08 2.94 -17.88
C GLY A 50 11.48 1.68 -17.30
N ILE A 51 11.92 0.55 -17.85
CA ILE A 51 11.44 -0.78 -17.52
C ILE A 51 12.63 -1.67 -17.13
N ILE A 52 12.48 -2.40 -16.03
CA ILE A 52 13.41 -3.45 -15.62
C ILE A 52 12.67 -4.78 -15.65
N ILE A 53 13.06 -5.68 -16.56
CA ILE A 53 12.59 -7.07 -16.58
C ILE A 53 13.36 -7.84 -15.52
N ASN A 54 12.67 -8.35 -14.50
CA ASN A 54 13.29 -9.06 -13.39
C ASN A 54 13.01 -10.57 -13.50
N GLY A 55 13.91 -11.25 -14.21
CA GLY A 55 13.87 -12.69 -14.41
C GLY A 55 14.26 -13.47 -13.16
N GLY A 56 13.69 -14.66 -13.03
CA GLY A 56 14.05 -15.58 -11.97
C GLY A 56 13.59 -17.01 -12.19
N PRO A 57 13.81 -17.89 -11.21
CA PRO A 57 13.59 -19.33 -11.35
C PRO A 57 12.12 -19.72 -11.50
N ASN A 58 11.16 -18.84 -11.15
CA ASN A 58 9.73 -19.11 -11.25
C ASN A 58 9.12 -18.61 -12.56
N ASN A 59 9.91 -18.58 -13.64
CA ASN A 59 9.48 -18.15 -14.97
C ASN A 59 8.68 -19.23 -15.73
N VAL A 60 8.02 -20.14 -15.00
CA VAL A 60 7.13 -21.17 -15.55
C VAL A 60 5.80 -21.10 -14.80
N VAL A 61 4.72 -20.89 -15.54
CA VAL A 61 3.35 -20.85 -15.02
C VAL A 61 2.55 -21.92 -15.76
N ASP A 62 1.88 -22.80 -15.01
CA ASP A 62 1.08 -23.91 -15.55
C ASP A 62 1.84 -24.79 -16.56
N GLY A 63 3.15 -25.00 -16.30
CA GLY A 63 4.04 -25.82 -17.15
C GLY A 63 4.55 -25.12 -18.42
N VAL A 64 4.21 -23.83 -18.61
CA VAL A 64 4.63 -23.02 -19.76
C VAL A 64 5.61 -21.95 -19.30
N SER A 65 6.75 -21.84 -19.99
CA SER A 65 7.69 -20.74 -19.75
C SER A 65 7.02 -19.43 -20.13
N ILE A 66 7.03 -18.48 -19.19
CA ILE A 66 6.54 -17.12 -19.41
C ILE A 66 7.68 -16.23 -19.90
N ASP A 67 7.34 -15.21 -20.68
CA ASP A 67 8.22 -14.12 -21.10
C ASP A 67 7.39 -12.82 -21.18
N VAL A 68 8.06 -11.67 -21.24
CA VAL A 68 7.39 -10.39 -21.49
C VAL A 68 6.82 -10.34 -22.91
N LEU A 69 5.74 -9.58 -23.09
CA LEU A 69 5.18 -9.38 -24.43
C LEU A 69 6.21 -8.68 -25.35
N PRO A 70 6.45 -9.15 -26.59
CA PRO A 70 7.45 -8.55 -27.48
C PRO A 70 7.25 -7.05 -27.74
N GLU A 71 6.00 -6.58 -27.72
CA GLU A 71 5.64 -5.17 -27.90
C GLU A 71 6.21 -4.24 -26.81
N ILE A 72 6.63 -4.77 -25.65
CA ILE A 72 7.27 -3.99 -24.59
C ILE A 72 8.57 -3.35 -25.07
N TYR A 73 9.35 -4.05 -25.90
CA TYR A 73 10.61 -3.52 -26.45
C TYR A 73 10.38 -2.41 -27.48
N GLU A 74 9.18 -2.35 -28.07
CA GLU A 74 8.78 -1.34 -29.06
C GLU A 74 7.93 -0.21 -28.42
N ALA A 75 7.68 -0.28 -27.10
CA ALA A 75 6.83 0.68 -26.41
C ALA A 75 7.45 2.09 -26.30
N GLY A 76 8.74 2.25 -26.60
CA GLY A 76 9.44 3.54 -26.60
C GLY A 76 10.04 3.92 -25.24
N PHE A 77 10.12 2.98 -24.30
CA PHE A 77 10.80 3.15 -23.02
C PHE A 77 12.16 2.46 -23.05
N PRO A 78 13.19 2.99 -22.36
CA PRO A 78 14.40 2.24 -22.07
C PRO A 78 14.08 0.95 -21.30
N VAL A 79 14.71 -0.15 -21.73
CA VAL A 79 14.52 -1.47 -21.12
C VAL A 79 15.88 -2.05 -20.75
N MET A 80 15.96 -2.61 -19.54
CA MET A 80 17.03 -3.54 -19.16
C MET A 80 16.44 -4.83 -18.60
N ALA A 81 17.25 -5.87 -18.52
CA ALA A 81 16.87 -7.13 -17.91
C ALA A 81 17.91 -7.60 -16.89
N ALA A 82 17.45 -8.26 -15.83
CA ALA A 82 18.30 -9.00 -14.90
C ALA A 82 17.82 -10.44 -14.81
N GLY A 83 18.74 -11.41 -14.80
CA GLY A 83 18.39 -12.83 -14.68
C GLY A 83 17.59 -13.40 -15.86
N HIS A 84 17.60 -12.73 -17.02
CA HIS A 84 16.88 -13.15 -18.23
C HIS A 84 17.69 -12.91 -19.50
N ASP A 85 18.60 -13.84 -19.83
CA ASP A 85 19.51 -13.69 -20.98
C ASP A 85 18.82 -13.62 -22.35
N LYS A 86 17.61 -14.18 -22.44
CA LYS A 86 16.79 -14.19 -23.66
C LYS A 86 16.15 -12.84 -23.97
N ALA A 87 16.18 -11.87 -23.04
CA ALA A 87 15.63 -10.54 -23.26
C ALA A 87 16.21 -9.89 -24.52
N LEU A 88 15.43 -9.07 -25.22
CA LEU A 88 15.86 -8.42 -26.47
C LEU A 88 16.52 -7.05 -26.25
N CYS A 89 16.65 -6.60 -24.99
CA CYS A 89 17.28 -5.34 -24.63
C CYS A 89 18.81 -5.41 -24.62
N GLU A 90 19.47 -4.26 -24.79
CA GLU A 90 20.93 -4.14 -24.82
C GLU A 90 21.56 -4.37 -23.44
N VAL A 91 20.95 -3.81 -22.38
CA VAL A 91 21.48 -3.91 -21.02
C VAL A 91 20.93 -5.17 -20.35
N LYS A 92 21.84 -6.10 -20.03
CA LYS A 92 21.52 -7.34 -19.33
C LYS A 92 22.46 -7.54 -18.15
N LEU A 93 21.90 -7.84 -17.00
CA LEU A 93 22.62 -8.15 -15.77
C LEU A 93 22.36 -9.61 -15.35
N PRO A 94 23.27 -10.21 -14.56
CA PRO A 94 22.95 -11.44 -13.86
C PRO A 94 21.75 -11.25 -12.91
N GLN A 95 21.18 -12.35 -12.46
CA GLN A 95 20.11 -12.30 -11.46
C GLN A 95 20.58 -11.53 -10.21
N PHE A 96 19.72 -10.65 -9.69
CA PHE A 96 20.00 -9.92 -8.46
C PHE A 96 20.01 -10.83 -7.23
N THR A 97 20.79 -10.43 -6.22
CA THR A 97 20.76 -10.98 -4.86
C THR A 97 19.74 -10.22 -4.02
N ASP A 98 19.63 -10.55 -2.73
CA ASP A 98 18.79 -9.85 -1.74
C ASP A 98 19.46 -8.58 -1.15
N ASP A 99 20.64 -8.20 -1.66
CA ASP A 99 21.38 -7.03 -1.20
C ASP A 99 20.93 -5.77 -1.92
N VAL A 100 20.19 -4.93 -1.18
CA VAL A 100 19.66 -3.65 -1.66
C VAL A 100 20.76 -2.71 -2.15
N GLU A 101 21.92 -2.64 -1.49
CA GLU A 101 23.00 -1.73 -1.89
C GLU A 101 23.69 -2.20 -3.17
N ALA A 102 23.87 -3.52 -3.32
CA ALA A 102 24.41 -4.10 -4.54
C ALA A 102 23.47 -3.87 -5.74
N ILE A 103 22.16 -4.10 -5.56
CA ILE A 103 21.15 -3.81 -6.61
C ILE A 103 21.16 -2.33 -6.96
N LYS A 104 21.17 -1.47 -5.94
CA LYS A 104 21.14 -0.02 -6.10
C LYS A 104 22.28 0.46 -6.99
N GLU A 105 23.51 0.04 -6.73
CA GLU A 105 24.66 0.41 -7.57
C GLU A 105 24.58 -0.21 -8.97
N ALA A 106 24.05 -1.44 -9.11
CA ALA A 106 23.90 -2.09 -10.40
C ALA A 106 22.89 -1.40 -11.33
N VAL A 107 21.78 -0.86 -10.79
CA VAL A 107 20.72 -0.23 -11.60
C VAL A 107 20.90 1.29 -11.76
N LYS A 108 21.77 1.92 -10.96
CA LYS A 108 21.93 3.38 -10.88
C LYS A 108 22.15 4.07 -12.22
N SER A 109 23.09 3.56 -13.03
CA SER A 109 23.39 4.15 -14.34
C SER A 109 22.22 3.99 -15.30
N PHE A 110 21.52 2.86 -15.28
CA PHE A 110 20.31 2.70 -16.09
C PHE A 110 19.22 3.69 -15.67
N VAL A 111 18.98 3.87 -14.37
CA VAL A 111 17.94 4.76 -13.85
C VAL A 111 18.23 6.23 -14.18
N PHE A 112 19.46 6.71 -13.97
CA PHE A 112 19.78 8.13 -14.13
C PHE A 112 20.34 8.48 -15.51
N ASP A 113 21.24 7.64 -16.07
CA ASP A 113 21.92 7.96 -17.32
C ASP A 113 21.10 7.53 -18.53
N THR A 114 20.45 6.37 -18.49
CA THR A 114 19.64 5.87 -19.61
C THR A 114 18.20 6.37 -19.54
N CYS A 115 17.52 6.18 -18.41
CA CYS A 115 16.11 6.55 -18.24
C CYS A 115 15.90 8.05 -17.99
N LYS A 116 16.97 8.78 -17.62
CA LYS A 116 16.90 10.21 -17.26
C LYS A 116 15.86 10.50 -16.17
N ALA A 117 15.66 9.55 -15.25
CA ALA A 117 14.76 9.74 -14.12
C ALA A 117 15.36 10.75 -13.13
N GLU A 118 14.52 11.54 -12.48
CA GLU A 118 14.91 12.43 -11.41
C GLU A 118 14.67 11.79 -10.03
N ALA A 119 15.54 12.08 -9.06
CA ALA A 119 15.41 11.62 -7.68
C ALA A 119 14.31 12.40 -6.92
N ASN A 120 13.06 12.30 -7.38
CA ASN A 120 11.91 13.07 -6.90
C ASN A 120 10.94 12.28 -6.00
N TRP A 121 11.25 11.01 -5.69
CA TRP A 121 10.58 10.19 -4.69
C TRP A 121 11.18 10.42 -3.29
N ASN A 122 10.46 11.17 -2.47
CA ASN A 122 10.77 11.41 -1.06
C ASN A 122 9.47 11.72 -0.30
N MET A 123 9.49 11.62 1.03
CA MET A 123 8.27 11.73 1.84
C MET A 123 7.64 13.12 1.80
N THR A 124 8.43 14.20 1.70
CA THR A 124 7.91 15.55 1.54
C THR A 124 7.09 15.69 0.25
N ASN A 125 7.66 15.26 -0.89
CA ASN A 125 6.97 15.28 -2.18
C ASN A 125 5.74 14.35 -2.18
N PHE A 126 5.88 13.15 -1.61
CA PHE A 126 4.79 12.19 -1.49
C PHE A 126 3.61 12.76 -0.68
N VAL A 127 3.87 13.32 0.51
CA VAL A 127 2.83 13.90 1.36
C VAL A 127 2.11 15.04 0.64
N ASN A 128 2.84 15.93 -0.03
CA ASN A 128 2.24 17.05 -0.77
C ASN A 128 1.31 16.56 -1.90
N ASP A 129 1.77 15.58 -2.68
CA ASP A 129 0.97 15.02 -3.78
C ASP A 129 -0.23 14.22 -3.26
N GLN A 130 -0.07 13.44 -2.18
CA GLN A 130 -1.20 12.72 -1.59
C GLN A 130 -2.24 13.67 -1.01
N VAL A 131 -1.83 14.76 -0.37
CA VAL A 131 -2.77 15.79 0.11
C VAL A 131 -3.58 16.39 -1.05
N GLU A 132 -2.96 16.67 -2.19
CA GLU A 132 -3.66 17.16 -3.38
C GLU A 132 -4.64 16.12 -3.93
N LEU A 133 -4.21 14.85 -4.03
CA LEU A 133 -5.04 13.75 -4.51
C LEU A 133 -6.26 13.51 -3.61
N ILE A 134 -6.06 13.47 -2.29
CA ILE A 134 -7.14 13.30 -1.30
C ILE A 134 -8.13 14.45 -1.42
N ARG A 135 -7.66 15.71 -1.47
CA ARG A 135 -8.54 16.88 -1.62
C ARG A 135 -9.38 16.81 -2.89
N ARG A 136 -8.78 16.38 -4.00
CA ARG A 136 -9.48 16.23 -5.28
C ARG A 136 -10.50 15.09 -5.26
N GLN A 137 -10.16 13.96 -4.64
CA GLN A 137 -11.05 12.79 -4.54
C GLN A 137 -12.24 13.08 -3.61
N VAL A 138 -11.94 13.58 -2.41
CA VAL A 138 -12.93 13.76 -1.34
C VAL A 138 -13.79 14.99 -1.55
N GLY A 139 -13.18 16.13 -1.94
CA GLY A 139 -13.87 17.40 -2.07
C GLY A 139 -14.47 17.87 -0.75
N ASP A 140 -15.79 18.07 -0.73
CA ASP A 140 -16.55 18.52 0.45
C ASP A 140 -17.22 17.41 1.27
N ARG A 141 -17.00 16.16 0.86
CA ARG A 141 -17.53 14.96 1.52
C ARG A 141 -16.68 14.57 2.73
N LYS A 142 -17.22 13.70 3.59
CA LYS A 142 -16.51 13.21 4.78
C LYS A 142 -15.88 11.85 4.55
N VAL A 143 -14.81 11.60 5.30
CA VAL A 143 -14.10 10.31 5.33
C VAL A 143 -14.22 9.72 6.73
N LEU A 144 -14.68 8.47 6.81
CA LEU A 144 -14.64 7.68 8.03
C LEU A 144 -13.35 6.86 8.07
N LEU A 145 -12.71 6.77 9.23
CA LEU A 145 -11.50 5.97 9.42
C LEU A 145 -11.60 5.16 10.71
N ALA A 146 -11.36 3.86 10.61
CA ALA A 146 -11.09 3.01 11.75
C ALA A 146 -9.66 3.28 12.28
N LEU A 147 -9.55 3.96 13.42
CA LEU A 147 -8.28 4.31 14.03
C LEU A 147 -7.89 3.24 15.06
N SER A 148 -6.91 2.40 14.73
CA SER A 148 -6.48 1.30 15.61
C SER A 148 -5.35 1.65 16.58
N GLY A 149 -4.65 2.77 16.37
CA GLY A 149 -3.40 3.10 17.07
C GLY A 149 -2.15 2.44 16.48
N GLY A 150 -2.32 1.56 15.48
CA GLY A 150 -1.21 1.06 14.67
C GLY A 150 -0.59 2.17 13.82
N VAL A 151 0.65 1.97 13.38
CA VAL A 151 1.39 2.95 12.57
C VAL A 151 0.62 3.31 11.29
N ASP A 152 0.07 2.33 10.57
CA ASP A 152 -0.56 2.60 9.26
C ASP A 152 -1.82 3.44 9.40
N SER A 153 -2.73 3.07 10.32
CA SER A 153 -3.97 3.82 10.57
C SER A 153 -3.67 5.22 11.13
N SER A 154 -2.63 5.36 11.94
CA SER A 154 -2.19 6.65 12.49
C SER A 154 -1.64 7.59 11.42
N VAL A 155 -0.84 7.07 10.48
CA VAL A 155 -0.31 7.85 9.36
C VAL A 155 -1.42 8.23 8.37
N VAL A 156 -2.36 7.32 8.08
CA VAL A 156 -3.56 7.66 7.30
C VAL A 156 -4.35 8.77 7.98
N ALA A 157 -4.59 8.69 9.29
CA ALA A 157 -5.31 9.71 10.04
C ALA A 157 -4.60 11.07 9.95
N ALA A 158 -3.29 11.13 10.20
CA ALA A 158 -2.51 12.35 10.11
C ALA A 158 -2.54 12.96 8.70
N LEU A 159 -2.43 12.14 7.66
CA LEU A 159 -2.45 12.58 6.26
C LEU A 159 -3.85 13.09 5.86
N LEU A 160 -4.91 12.40 6.26
CA LEU A 160 -6.30 12.85 6.05
C LEU A 160 -6.59 14.14 6.81
N LEU A 161 -6.14 14.30 8.07
CA LEU A 161 -6.29 15.55 8.81
C LEU A 161 -5.59 16.71 8.10
N LYS A 162 -4.35 16.49 7.61
CA LYS A 162 -3.61 17.50 6.85
C LYS A 162 -4.32 17.87 5.54
N ALA A 163 -4.99 16.91 4.90
CA ALA A 163 -5.67 17.10 3.64
C ALA A 163 -7.05 17.77 3.78
N ILE A 164 -7.90 17.25 4.66
CA ILE A 164 -9.34 17.56 4.71
C ILE A 164 -9.83 18.04 6.09
N GLY A 165 -8.95 18.08 7.10
CA GLY A 165 -9.25 18.64 8.41
C GLY A 165 -10.43 17.97 9.11
N ASP A 166 -11.43 18.76 9.47
CA ASP A 166 -12.64 18.38 10.23
C ASP A 166 -13.60 17.46 9.47
N LYS A 167 -13.39 17.28 8.16
CA LYS A 167 -14.11 16.29 7.34
C LYS A 167 -13.69 14.84 7.61
N LEU A 168 -12.56 14.62 8.30
CA LEU A 168 -12.18 13.30 8.79
C LEU A 168 -12.93 12.98 10.08
N VAL A 169 -13.59 11.83 10.13
CA VAL A 169 -14.14 11.24 11.35
C VAL A 169 -13.40 9.95 11.66
N CYS A 170 -12.75 9.89 12.82
CA CYS A 170 -12.05 8.72 13.30
C CYS A 170 -12.92 7.97 14.31
N VAL A 171 -12.99 6.64 14.19
CA VAL A 171 -13.59 5.77 15.21
C VAL A 171 -12.49 4.91 15.81
N HIS A 172 -12.23 5.09 17.11
CA HIS A 172 -11.33 4.23 17.87
C HIS A 172 -12.14 3.32 18.79
N VAL A 173 -12.06 2.01 18.53
CA VAL A 173 -12.75 0.98 19.32
C VAL A 173 -11.77 0.33 20.27
N ASN A 174 -11.92 0.59 21.58
CA ASN A 174 -11.23 -0.15 22.61
C ASN A 174 -11.95 -1.48 22.84
N HIS A 175 -11.40 -2.56 22.30
CA HIS A 175 -11.95 -3.92 22.46
C HIS A 175 -11.39 -4.66 23.69
N GLY A 176 -10.65 -3.99 24.58
CA GLY A 176 -10.14 -4.60 25.81
C GLY A 176 -8.95 -5.56 25.65
N LEU A 177 -8.38 -5.67 24.45
CA LEU A 177 -7.21 -6.55 24.17
C LEU A 177 -5.98 -5.73 23.74
N MET A 178 -5.99 -4.43 24.02
CA MET A 178 -4.92 -3.49 23.71
C MET A 178 -3.80 -3.58 24.75
N ARG A 179 -2.62 -2.99 24.46
CA ARG A 179 -1.57 -2.86 25.48
C ARG A 179 -1.96 -1.80 26.51
N LYS A 180 -1.35 -1.88 27.69
CA LYS A 180 -1.60 -0.94 28.80
C LYS A 180 -1.35 0.51 28.34
N GLY A 181 -2.38 1.36 28.47
CA GLY A 181 -2.29 2.79 28.15
C GLY A 181 -2.38 3.13 26.67
N GLU A 182 -2.55 2.13 25.78
CA GLU A 182 -2.51 2.34 24.33
C GLU A 182 -3.73 3.13 23.84
N SER A 183 -4.93 2.75 24.27
CA SER A 183 -6.17 3.43 23.89
C SER A 183 -6.20 4.87 24.42
N GLU A 184 -5.74 5.08 25.65
CA GLU A 184 -5.64 6.41 26.27
C GLU A 184 -4.66 7.30 25.50
N ALA A 185 -3.51 6.75 25.08
CA ALA A 185 -2.53 7.49 24.27
C ALA A 185 -3.10 7.87 22.89
N VAL A 186 -3.86 6.98 22.24
CA VAL A 186 -4.54 7.28 20.97
C VAL A 186 -5.53 8.42 21.13
N VAL A 187 -6.35 8.39 22.20
CA VAL A 187 -7.32 9.45 22.49
C VAL A 187 -6.64 10.79 22.82
N GLU A 188 -5.55 10.77 23.57
CA GLU A 188 -4.77 11.98 23.89
C GLU A 188 -4.22 12.62 22.61
N ILE A 189 -3.49 11.85 21.80
CA ILE A 189 -2.80 12.34 20.60
C ILE A 189 -3.80 12.81 19.55
N PHE A 190 -4.74 11.94 19.15
CA PHE A 190 -5.65 12.26 18.05
C PHE A 190 -6.78 13.18 18.48
N GLY A 191 -7.31 13.03 19.69
CA GLY A 191 -8.42 13.84 20.18
C GLY A 191 -7.99 15.23 20.65
N LYS A 192 -6.90 15.34 21.43
CA LYS A 192 -6.51 16.61 22.05
C LYS A 192 -5.42 17.35 21.28
N GLU A 193 -4.34 16.66 20.91
CA GLU A 193 -3.19 17.30 20.27
C GLU A 193 -3.47 17.62 18.79
N LEU A 194 -3.90 16.62 18.04
CA LEU A 194 -4.20 16.75 16.61
C LEU A 194 -5.63 17.23 16.32
N LYS A 195 -6.50 17.27 17.35
CA LYS A 195 -7.90 17.75 17.27
C LYS A 195 -8.72 17.09 16.16
N ALA A 196 -8.50 15.80 15.94
CA ALA A 196 -9.32 15.00 15.05
C ALA A 196 -10.74 14.87 15.62
N ASN A 197 -11.74 14.78 14.74
CA ASN A 197 -13.08 14.37 15.14
C ASN A 197 -13.05 12.88 15.50
N LEU A 198 -12.78 12.58 16.78
CA LEU A 198 -12.56 11.24 17.30
C LEU A 198 -13.76 10.75 18.11
N ILE A 199 -14.33 9.64 17.65
CA ILE A 199 -15.33 8.86 18.36
C ILE A 199 -14.60 7.73 19.08
N TYR A 200 -14.57 7.81 20.41
CA TYR A 200 -14.05 6.74 21.26
C TYR A 200 -15.19 5.81 21.69
N VAL A 201 -15.03 4.51 21.44
CA VAL A 201 -15.96 3.47 21.89
C VAL A 201 -15.25 2.49 22.80
N ASP A 202 -15.65 2.44 24.07
CA ASP A 202 -15.24 1.36 24.96
C ASP A 202 -16.19 0.18 24.80
N ALA A 203 -15.70 -0.88 24.15
CA ALA A 203 -16.42 -2.12 23.92
C ALA A 203 -15.79 -3.29 24.71
N THR A 204 -14.97 -3.02 25.73
CA THR A 204 -14.21 -4.02 26.49
C THR A 204 -15.08 -5.20 26.94
N ASP A 205 -16.15 -4.93 27.69
CA ASP A 205 -17.04 -5.98 28.20
C ASP A 205 -17.69 -6.78 27.06
N ARG A 206 -18.11 -6.09 26.00
CA ARG A 206 -18.77 -6.68 24.82
C ARG A 206 -17.86 -7.70 24.11
N PHE A 207 -16.58 -7.39 23.95
CA PHE A 207 -15.62 -8.31 23.35
C PHE A 207 -15.24 -9.45 24.30
N LEU A 208 -14.93 -9.14 25.57
CA LEU A 208 -14.49 -10.14 26.54
C LEU A 208 -15.58 -11.19 26.81
N SER A 209 -16.86 -10.79 26.93
CA SER A 209 -17.97 -11.73 27.09
C SER A 209 -18.13 -12.69 25.90
N LYS A 210 -17.85 -12.23 24.66
CA LYS A 210 -17.93 -13.10 23.47
C LYS A 210 -16.75 -14.06 23.33
N LEU A 211 -15.64 -13.76 23.99
CA LEU A 211 -14.45 -14.58 24.02
C LEU A 211 -14.45 -15.58 25.19
N GLU A 212 -15.47 -15.53 26.05
CA GLU A 212 -15.62 -16.44 27.17
C GLU A 212 -15.68 -17.90 26.68
N ASN A 213 -14.84 -18.76 27.27
CA ASN A 213 -14.73 -20.18 26.93
C ASN A 213 -14.34 -20.49 25.47
N VAL A 214 -13.84 -19.50 24.71
CA VAL A 214 -13.31 -19.73 23.36
C VAL A 214 -11.82 -20.04 23.46
N ALA A 215 -11.42 -21.26 23.13
CA ALA A 215 -10.00 -21.66 23.11
C ALA A 215 -9.37 -21.54 21.72
N ASP A 216 -10.11 -21.89 20.67
CA ASP A 216 -9.62 -21.98 19.31
C ASP A 216 -9.19 -20.60 18.74
N PRO A 217 -7.95 -20.46 18.26
CA PRO A 217 -7.43 -19.16 17.79
C PRO A 217 -8.12 -18.63 16.54
N GLU A 218 -8.55 -19.49 15.62
CA GLU A 218 -9.25 -19.05 14.40
C GLU A 218 -10.67 -18.58 14.73
N GLN A 219 -11.34 -19.26 15.65
CA GLN A 219 -12.63 -18.83 16.19
C GLN A 219 -12.51 -17.48 16.91
N LYS A 220 -11.46 -17.27 17.72
CA LYS A 220 -11.19 -15.95 18.34
C LYS A 220 -11.05 -14.86 17.29
N ARG A 221 -10.27 -15.09 16.22
CA ARG A 221 -10.09 -14.12 15.14
C ARG A 221 -11.41 -13.77 14.47
N LYS A 222 -12.24 -14.78 14.16
CA LYS A 222 -13.58 -14.56 13.56
C LYS A 222 -14.50 -13.77 14.48
N ILE A 223 -14.50 -14.06 15.78
CA ILE A 223 -15.31 -13.35 16.78
C ILE A 223 -14.85 -11.89 16.89
N ILE A 224 -13.55 -11.65 17.07
CA ILE A 224 -12.99 -10.30 17.23
C ILE A 224 -13.24 -9.48 15.96
N GLY A 225 -12.93 -10.02 14.78
CA GLY A 225 -13.14 -9.32 13.51
C GLY A 225 -14.62 -9.01 13.26
N GLY A 226 -15.49 -10.00 13.44
CA GLY A 226 -16.93 -9.82 13.26
C GLY A 226 -17.55 -8.82 14.25
N GLU A 227 -17.08 -8.80 15.50
CA GLU A 227 -17.59 -7.87 16.50
C GLU A 227 -17.08 -6.45 16.28
N PHE A 228 -15.83 -6.30 15.85
CA PHE A 228 -15.26 -5.01 15.47
C PHE A 228 -16.08 -4.35 14.36
N ILE A 229 -16.40 -5.12 13.31
CA ILE A 229 -17.24 -4.64 12.21
C ILE A 229 -18.61 -4.18 12.71
N ARG A 230 -19.26 -4.92 13.61
CA ARG A 230 -20.58 -4.53 14.16
C ARG A 230 -20.51 -3.23 14.95
N VAL A 231 -19.50 -3.08 15.81
CA VAL A 231 -19.32 -1.84 16.59
C VAL A 231 -19.02 -0.66 15.67
N PHE A 232 -18.14 -0.86 14.69
CA PHE A 232 -17.80 0.17 13.71
C PHE A 232 -19.00 0.57 12.85
N GLU A 233 -19.81 -0.40 12.42
CA GLU A 233 -21.07 -0.18 11.71
C GLU A 233 -22.07 0.62 12.56
N GLU A 234 -22.25 0.26 13.83
CA GLU A 234 -23.15 0.96 14.75
C GLU A 234 -22.76 2.43 14.89
N GLU A 235 -21.46 2.75 14.92
CA GLU A 235 -20.99 4.14 14.91
C GLU A 235 -21.15 4.81 13.54
N ALA A 236 -20.84 4.12 12.45
CA ALA A 236 -20.98 4.65 11.10
C ALA A 236 -22.42 5.06 10.79
N ARG A 237 -23.42 4.27 11.21
CA ARG A 237 -24.85 4.54 11.01
C ARG A 237 -25.38 5.75 11.79
N LYS A 238 -24.66 6.21 12.81
CA LYS A 238 -25.02 7.44 13.56
C LYS A 238 -24.55 8.71 12.85
N LEU A 239 -23.79 8.58 11.76
CA LEU A 239 -23.12 9.68 11.10
C LEU A 239 -23.76 9.94 9.73
N ASP A 240 -24.09 11.20 9.48
CA ASP A 240 -24.62 11.65 8.20
C ASP A 240 -23.53 12.22 7.28
N GLY A 241 -23.66 11.92 5.99
CA GLY A 241 -22.83 12.49 4.92
C GLY A 241 -21.41 11.93 4.86
N ILE A 242 -21.25 10.65 5.16
CA ILE A 242 -20.00 9.92 4.97
C ILE A 242 -20.09 9.14 3.67
N ASP A 243 -19.26 9.51 2.71
CA ASP A 243 -19.19 8.87 1.39
C ASP A 243 -17.93 8.01 1.24
N PHE A 244 -16.94 8.22 2.11
CA PHE A 244 -15.63 7.59 2.00
C PHE A 244 -15.21 6.80 3.23
N LEU A 245 -14.49 5.71 2.98
CA LEU A 245 -13.79 4.92 3.99
C LEU A 245 -12.28 5.00 3.77
N GLY A 246 -11.57 5.57 4.74
CA GLY A 246 -10.11 5.61 4.78
C GLY A 246 -9.53 4.26 5.17
N GLN A 247 -8.47 3.83 4.49
CA GLN A 247 -7.77 2.57 4.81
C GLN A 247 -6.26 2.71 4.74
N GLY A 248 -5.57 1.93 5.58
CA GLY A 248 -4.11 1.86 5.67
C GLY A 248 -3.48 0.79 4.80
N THR A 249 -4.09 0.42 3.67
CA THR A 249 -3.51 -0.52 2.69
C THR A 249 -2.14 -0.04 2.24
N ILE A 250 -1.13 -0.92 2.29
CA ILE A 250 0.24 -0.60 1.86
C ILE A 250 0.64 -1.41 0.63
N TYR A 251 1.72 -1.00 -0.02
CA TYR A 251 2.17 -1.59 -1.28
C TYR A 251 2.41 -3.12 -1.21
N PRO A 252 3.01 -3.67 -0.14
CA PRO A 252 3.12 -5.12 0.02
C PRO A 252 1.80 -5.89 -0.05
N ASP A 253 0.71 -5.34 0.50
CA ASP A 253 -0.59 -6.01 0.50
C ASP A 253 -1.13 -6.17 -0.93
N ILE A 254 -0.86 -5.18 -1.78
CA ILE A 254 -1.28 -5.18 -3.19
C ILE A 254 -0.46 -6.20 -3.98
N VAL A 255 0.86 -6.23 -3.81
CA VAL A 255 1.76 -7.14 -4.54
C VAL A 255 1.46 -8.61 -4.19
N GLU A 256 1.19 -8.91 -2.92
CA GLU A 256 0.78 -10.25 -2.47
C GLU A 256 -0.56 -10.69 -3.11
N SER A 257 -1.47 -9.75 -3.39
CA SER A 257 -2.77 -10.03 -4.00
C SER A 257 -2.78 -10.05 -5.54
N GLY A 258 -1.84 -9.33 -6.18
CA GLY A 258 -1.91 -8.97 -7.60
C GLY A 258 -1.08 -9.83 -8.55
N THR A 259 -0.07 -10.56 -8.06
CA THR A 259 0.81 -11.35 -8.94
C THR A 259 0.34 -12.80 -9.03
N LYS A 260 0.18 -13.32 -10.26
CA LYS A 260 -0.20 -14.73 -10.51
C LYS A 260 0.83 -15.72 -9.94
N THR A 261 2.07 -15.26 -9.77
CA THR A 261 3.22 -15.96 -9.19
C THR A 261 3.19 -16.02 -7.65
N ALA A 262 2.53 -15.07 -6.96
CA ALA A 262 2.41 -15.04 -5.50
C ALA A 262 1.10 -15.65 -4.97
N LYS A 263 0.43 -16.53 -5.74
CA LYS A 263 -0.79 -17.21 -5.31
C LYS A 263 -0.56 -17.88 -3.95
N MET A 264 -1.34 -17.42 -2.97
CA MET A 264 -1.41 -17.81 -1.56
C MET A 264 -0.55 -16.96 -0.64
N VAL A 265 -1.11 -15.88 -0.08
CA VAL A 265 -1.46 -15.71 1.36
C VAL A 265 -2.23 -14.39 1.51
N LYS A 266 -3.15 -14.35 2.50
CA LYS A 266 -4.04 -13.26 2.95
C LYS A 266 -5.43 -13.18 2.30
N SER A 267 -6.33 -13.96 2.89
CA SER A 267 -7.76 -13.66 2.91
C SER A 267 -8.02 -12.42 3.76
N HIS A 268 -8.59 -11.37 3.14
CA HIS A 268 -9.31 -10.26 3.75
C HIS A 268 -8.51 -9.28 4.62
N HIS A 269 -7.81 -8.34 3.97
CA HIS A 269 -7.69 -6.99 4.50
C HIS A 269 -8.01 -6.02 3.37
N ASN A 270 -9.30 -5.75 3.18
CA ASN A 270 -9.87 -4.46 2.80
C ASN A 270 -11.39 -4.62 2.78
N VAL A 271 -12.06 -3.93 3.71
CA VAL A 271 -13.54 -3.91 3.86
C VAL A 271 -14.20 -5.30 3.88
N GLY A 272 -13.47 -6.33 4.31
CA GLY A 272 -14.02 -7.67 4.48
C GLY A 272 -14.98 -7.69 5.66
N GLY A 273 -16.25 -7.40 5.42
CA GLY A 273 -17.31 -7.60 6.40
C GLY A 273 -18.28 -6.44 6.62
N LEU A 274 -18.06 -5.24 6.06
CA LEU A 274 -19.13 -4.23 6.10
C LEU A 274 -20.35 -4.75 5.32
N PRO A 275 -21.58 -4.51 5.82
CA PRO A 275 -22.78 -4.97 5.15
C PRO A 275 -22.98 -4.27 3.80
N GLU A 276 -23.67 -4.95 2.87
CA GLU A 276 -23.82 -4.52 1.47
C GLU A 276 -24.54 -3.17 1.30
N ASP A 277 -25.29 -2.73 2.31
CA ASP A 277 -26.01 -1.46 2.32
C ASP A 277 -25.13 -0.25 2.68
N LEU A 278 -23.94 -0.48 3.27
CA LEU A 278 -22.95 0.57 3.51
C LEU A 278 -22.02 0.73 2.31
N GLN A 279 -22.42 1.60 1.39
CA GLN A 279 -21.64 1.91 0.19
C GLN A 279 -20.67 3.07 0.43
N PHE A 280 -19.40 2.75 0.61
CA PHE A 280 -18.31 3.74 0.71
C PHE A 280 -17.38 3.66 -0.50
N GLU A 281 -16.94 4.80 -0.98
CA GLU A 281 -15.75 4.89 -1.83
C GLU A 281 -14.47 4.77 -0.97
N LEU A 282 -13.42 4.14 -1.48
CA LEU A 282 -12.18 3.93 -0.70
C LEU A 282 -11.19 5.08 -0.87
N VAL A 283 -10.54 5.46 0.24
CA VAL A 283 -9.38 6.36 0.25
C VAL A 283 -8.20 5.62 0.86
N GLU A 284 -7.26 5.19 0.01
CA GLU A 284 -6.11 4.35 0.39
C GLU A 284 -4.78 5.09 0.15
N PRO A 285 -4.45 6.13 0.94
CA PRO A 285 -3.37 7.04 0.59
C PRO A 285 -1.97 6.44 0.76
N LEU A 286 -1.85 5.30 1.46
CA LEU A 286 -0.57 4.60 1.68
C LEU A 286 -0.31 3.46 0.70
N ARG A 287 -1.22 3.23 -0.26
CA ARG A 287 -1.17 2.08 -1.19
C ARG A 287 0.13 1.97 -1.98
N GLN A 288 0.87 3.07 -2.07
CA GLN A 288 2.12 3.14 -2.82
C GLN A 288 3.36 2.92 -1.96
N LEU A 289 3.25 2.90 -0.62
CA LEU A 289 4.39 2.88 0.29
C LEU A 289 4.72 1.48 0.81
N PHE A 290 6.01 1.22 1.03
CA PHE A 290 6.48 0.14 1.90
C PHE A 290 6.37 0.54 3.39
N LYS A 291 6.49 -0.44 4.28
CA LYS A 291 6.27 -0.26 5.73
C LYS A 291 7.27 0.71 6.39
N ASP A 292 8.52 0.70 5.94
CA ASP A 292 9.55 1.66 6.30
C ASP A 292 9.23 3.08 5.79
N GLU A 293 8.77 3.20 4.56
CA GLU A 293 8.31 4.48 3.99
C GLU A 293 7.08 5.03 4.72
N VAL A 294 6.14 4.17 5.16
CA VAL A 294 5.02 4.62 6.01
C VAL A 294 5.53 5.23 7.31
N ARG A 295 6.55 4.64 7.94
CA ARG A 295 7.15 5.23 9.16
C ARG A 295 7.81 6.57 8.87
N ALA A 296 8.56 6.67 7.76
CA ALA A 296 9.19 7.92 7.35
C ALA A 296 8.14 9.00 7.03
N CYS A 297 7.04 8.64 6.38
CA CYS A 297 5.88 9.50 6.14
C CYS A 297 5.28 10.00 7.45
N GLY A 298 5.14 9.12 8.45
CA GLY A 298 4.66 9.51 9.78
C GLY A 298 5.57 10.47 10.54
N VAL A 299 6.89 10.46 10.29
CA VAL A 299 7.84 11.42 10.89
C VAL A 299 7.78 12.78 10.17
N GLU A 300 7.45 12.80 8.88
CA GLU A 300 7.30 14.01 8.07
C GLU A 300 5.99 14.78 8.36
N LEU A 301 4.96 14.10 8.88
CA LEU A 301 3.64 14.65 9.16
C LEU A 301 3.56 15.39 10.50
#